data_AF-A0A075GS94-F1
#
_entry.id   AF-A0A075GS94-F1
#
_cell.length_a   1.000
_cell.length_b   1.000
_cell.length_c   1.000
_cell.angle_alpha   90.00
_cell.angle_beta   90.00
_cell.angle_gamma   90.00
#
_symmetry.space_group_name_H-M   'P 1'
#
loop_
_entity.id
_entity.type
_entity.pdbx_description
1 polymer ?
#
loop_
_entity_poly.entity_id
_entity_poly.type
_entity_poly.pdbx_seq_one_letter_code
_entity_poly.pdbx_strand_id
1 'polypeptide(L)'
;MIYRTAMRVGDEKDPDEADTVGATTLRKEHIKLTENTIEFDFLGKDGVRWTETIPAKGYDKQFHDNLNEFVSNKKENEEIFDGISSRHVNAYYSTIVKGLSAKVFRTYLASSVVSKNLRDHDNIKSESDMKKLFHAKSANLDAAIMCNHKRTIPKNFEASLQKKKDTLKNVEKARPWEKSEDLLKKAESKITKTEKQKEQQKERIKKIKNMIRKRKVKHAERIEKLELQINLTEKTRDYNLGTSLRNYIDPRIFKTWTDEVGADWEKLYTSALQKKFLWVKDINSKWSQVSKEY
;
A
#
# COMPACT_ATOMS: atom_id res chain seq x y z
N MET A 1 -9.51 12.92 -18.33
CA MET A 1 -9.13 11.49 -18.29
C MET A 1 -7.88 11.20 -17.46
N ILE A 2 -6.65 11.52 -17.91
CA ILE A 2 -5.38 11.15 -17.23
C ILE A 2 -5.38 11.47 -15.72
N TYR A 3 -5.70 12.72 -15.35
CA TYR A 3 -5.78 13.12 -13.95
C TYR A 3 -6.89 12.40 -13.18
N ARG A 4 -8.05 12.19 -13.81
CA ARG A 4 -9.23 11.57 -13.18
C ARG A 4 -9.04 10.09 -12.85
N THR A 5 -8.23 9.38 -13.64
CA THR A 5 -8.09 7.92 -13.58
C THR A 5 -6.67 7.43 -13.29
N ALA A 6 -5.70 8.34 -13.16
CA ALA A 6 -4.28 8.01 -13.10
C ALA A 6 -3.79 7.13 -14.27
N MET A 7 -4.46 7.20 -15.42
CA MET A 7 -4.06 6.47 -16.64
C MET A 7 -2.71 6.99 -17.16
N ARG A 8 -1.92 6.11 -17.78
CA ARG A 8 -0.69 6.52 -18.47
C ARG A 8 -1.05 7.26 -19.76
N VAL A 9 -0.19 8.17 -20.20
CA VAL A 9 -0.43 8.95 -21.43
C VAL A 9 -0.56 8.05 -22.66
N GLY A 10 0.26 7.01 -22.77
CA GLY A 10 0.30 6.17 -23.98
C GLY A 10 1.19 6.82 -25.03
N ASP A 11 1.92 5.98 -25.76
CA ASP A 11 2.75 6.37 -26.91
C ASP A 11 2.45 5.36 -28.02
N GLU A 12 2.55 5.78 -29.27
CA GLU A 12 2.48 4.86 -30.42
C GLU A 12 3.55 3.77 -30.28
N LYS A 13 3.21 2.57 -30.73
CA LYS A 13 4.05 1.38 -30.62
C LYS A 13 4.41 0.84 -31.98
N ASP A 14 5.59 0.22 -32.06
CA ASP A 14 5.97 -0.54 -33.24
C ASP A 14 5.06 -1.78 -33.41
N PRO A 15 4.78 -2.23 -34.65
CA PRO A 15 3.88 -3.37 -34.91
C PRO A 15 4.29 -4.69 -34.23
N ASP A 16 5.57 -4.84 -33.92
CA ASP A 16 6.13 -6.04 -33.26
C ASP A 16 6.00 -6.01 -31.73
N GLU A 17 5.56 -4.87 -31.15
CA GLU A 17 5.30 -4.77 -29.72
C GLU A 17 3.95 -5.35 -29.32
N ALA A 18 3.86 -5.79 -28.06
CA ALA A 18 2.57 -6.15 -27.48
C ALA A 18 1.58 -4.98 -27.58
N ASP A 19 0.39 -5.27 -28.11
CA ASP A 19 -0.74 -4.33 -28.23
C ASP A 19 -1.21 -3.92 -26.84
N THR A 20 -0.71 -2.78 -26.40
CA THR A 20 -1.04 -2.20 -25.11
C THR A 20 -1.21 -0.71 -25.30
N VAL A 21 -2.21 -0.13 -24.66
CA VAL A 21 -2.61 1.26 -24.89
C VAL A 21 -2.50 2.12 -23.62
N GLY A 22 -2.44 3.42 -23.84
CA GLY A 22 -2.66 4.45 -22.83
C GLY A 22 -3.67 5.48 -23.32
N ALA A 23 -3.79 6.58 -22.59
CA ALA A 23 -4.80 7.61 -22.81
C ALA A 23 -4.93 8.10 -24.26
N THR A 24 -3.81 8.42 -24.93
CA THR A 24 -3.82 8.98 -26.29
C THR A 24 -3.98 7.93 -27.36
N THR A 25 -3.70 6.66 -27.06
CA THR A 25 -3.77 5.54 -28.02
C THR A 25 -4.98 4.64 -27.74
N LEU A 26 -5.96 5.12 -26.98
CA LEU A 26 -7.23 4.40 -26.79
C LEU A 26 -7.93 4.29 -28.13
N ARG A 27 -8.66 3.18 -28.32
CA ARG A 27 -9.44 2.86 -29.52
C ARG A 27 -10.89 2.69 -29.11
N LYS A 28 -11.81 2.76 -30.07
CA LYS A 28 -13.25 2.64 -29.79
C LYS A 28 -13.58 1.37 -28.99
N GLU A 29 -12.97 0.24 -29.33
CA GLU A 29 -13.18 -1.05 -28.66
C GLU A 29 -12.80 -1.07 -27.17
N HIS A 30 -11.97 -0.12 -26.73
CA HIS A 30 -11.48 -0.04 -25.34
C HIS A 30 -12.45 0.68 -24.40
N ILE A 31 -13.52 1.27 -24.93
CA ILE A 31 -14.53 1.94 -24.14
C ILE A 31 -15.93 1.43 -24.47
N LYS A 32 -16.79 1.43 -23.45
CA LYS A 32 -18.22 1.22 -23.60
C LYS A 32 -18.95 2.36 -22.90
N LEU A 33 -19.76 3.07 -23.67
CA LEU A 33 -20.57 4.18 -23.19
C LEU A 33 -22.01 3.71 -22.98
N THR A 34 -22.54 3.90 -21.79
CA THR A 34 -23.97 3.76 -21.49
C THR A 34 -24.54 5.13 -21.16
N GLU A 35 -25.86 5.27 -21.08
CA GLU A 35 -26.50 6.56 -20.72
C GLU A 35 -25.90 7.23 -19.47
N ASN A 36 -25.41 6.42 -18.52
CA ASN A 36 -24.96 6.85 -17.20
C ASN A 36 -23.49 6.53 -16.88
N THR A 37 -22.75 5.85 -17.76
CA THR A 37 -21.38 5.38 -17.44
C THR A 37 -20.43 5.42 -18.64
N ILE A 38 -19.14 5.65 -18.33
CA ILE A 38 -18.01 5.41 -19.20
C ILE A 38 -17.27 4.20 -18.62
N GLU A 39 -17.31 3.08 -19.33
CA GLU A 39 -16.58 1.86 -18.97
C GLU A 39 -15.33 1.75 -19.83
N PHE A 40 -14.19 1.51 -19.21
CA PHE A 40 -12.91 1.26 -19.89
C PHE A 40 -12.50 -0.19 -19.65
N ASP A 41 -11.98 -0.84 -20.68
CA ASP A 41 -11.41 -2.18 -20.59
C ASP A 41 -10.35 -2.40 -21.68
N PHE A 42 -9.08 -2.47 -21.30
CA PHE A 42 -7.98 -2.64 -22.24
C PHE A 42 -6.73 -3.23 -21.58
N LEU A 43 -5.76 -3.66 -22.38
CA LEU A 43 -4.44 -4.04 -21.90
C LEU A 43 -3.53 -2.81 -21.86
N GLY A 44 -3.08 -2.43 -20.67
CA GLY A 44 -2.11 -1.36 -20.48
C GLY A 44 -0.67 -1.87 -20.48
N LYS A 45 0.25 -1.01 -20.02
CA LYS A 45 1.68 -1.33 -19.89
C LYS A 45 1.91 -2.73 -19.29
N ASP A 46 2.85 -3.47 -19.89
CA ASP A 46 3.25 -4.83 -19.50
C ASP A 46 2.12 -5.87 -19.67
N GLY A 47 1.11 -5.59 -20.51
CA GLY A 47 -0.03 -6.47 -20.77
C GLY A 47 -1.01 -6.56 -19.61
N VAL A 48 -0.96 -5.62 -18.67
CA VAL A 48 -1.83 -5.61 -17.50
C VAL A 48 -3.20 -5.05 -17.87
N ARG A 49 -4.25 -5.86 -17.71
CA ARG A 49 -5.63 -5.42 -17.93
C ARG A 49 -5.99 -4.26 -17.00
N TRP A 50 -6.54 -3.21 -17.58
CA TRP A 50 -6.98 -2.00 -16.91
C TRP A 50 -8.47 -1.83 -17.14
N THR A 51 -9.22 -1.75 -16.05
CA THR A 51 -10.67 -1.60 -16.05
C THR A 51 -11.06 -0.49 -15.09
N GLU A 52 -11.93 0.41 -15.51
CA GLU A 52 -12.46 1.49 -14.68
C GLU A 52 -13.86 1.86 -15.18
N THR A 53 -14.75 2.20 -14.26
CA THR A 53 -16.09 2.68 -14.59
C THR A 53 -16.29 4.05 -13.97
N ILE A 54 -16.54 5.05 -14.81
CA ILE A 54 -16.79 6.42 -14.40
C ILE A 54 -18.28 6.73 -14.56
N PRO A 55 -18.99 7.18 -13.51
CA PRO A 55 -20.36 7.64 -13.65
C PRO A 55 -20.42 8.96 -14.45
N ALA A 56 -21.32 9.06 -15.42
CA ALA A 56 -21.54 10.25 -16.24
C ALA A 56 -22.36 11.31 -15.46
N LYS A 57 -21.76 11.89 -14.42
CA LYS A 57 -22.37 12.90 -13.54
C LYS A 57 -21.46 14.12 -13.38
N GLY A 58 -22.04 15.31 -13.22
CA GLY A 58 -21.26 16.55 -13.09
C GLY A 58 -20.30 16.76 -14.26
N TYR A 59 -19.03 17.06 -13.98
CA TYR A 59 -18.01 17.19 -15.03
C TYR A 59 -17.76 15.91 -15.83
N ASP A 60 -17.99 14.73 -15.24
CA ASP A 60 -17.83 13.46 -15.95
C ASP A 60 -18.95 13.24 -16.99
N LYS A 61 -20.09 13.96 -16.90
CA LYS A 61 -21.13 13.96 -17.95
C LYS A 61 -20.66 14.63 -19.24
N GLN A 62 -20.02 15.80 -19.13
CA GLN A 62 -19.43 16.45 -20.30
C GLN A 62 -18.35 15.59 -20.95
N PHE A 63 -17.52 14.92 -20.13
CA PHE A 63 -16.53 13.99 -20.63
C PHE A 63 -17.16 12.80 -21.37
N HIS A 64 -18.24 12.22 -20.83
CA HIS A 64 -19.01 11.16 -21.47
C HIS A 64 -19.55 11.60 -22.83
N ASP A 65 -20.20 12.76 -22.89
CA ASP A 65 -20.86 13.23 -24.10
C ASP A 65 -19.83 13.54 -25.22
N ASN A 66 -18.68 14.12 -24.85
CA ASN A 66 -17.56 14.32 -25.80
C ASN A 66 -16.99 12.98 -26.31
N LEU A 67 -16.82 11.98 -25.45
CA LEU A 67 -16.37 10.65 -25.89
C LEU A 67 -17.36 10.02 -26.87
N ASN A 68 -18.66 10.16 -26.60
CA ASN A 68 -19.71 9.64 -27.48
C ASN A 68 -19.64 10.27 -28.87
N GLU A 69 -19.40 11.58 -28.94
CA GLU A 69 -19.16 12.28 -30.21
C GLU A 69 -17.91 11.74 -30.92
N PHE A 70 -16.78 11.63 -30.22
CA PHE A 70 -15.51 11.17 -30.80
C PHE A 70 -15.58 9.74 -31.37
N VAL A 71 -16.38 8.85 -30.79
CA VAL A 71 -16.50 7.45 -31.26
C VAL A 71 -17.68 7.18 -32.20
N SER A 72 -18.57 8.16 -32.39
CA SER A 72 -19.82 8.00 -33.15
C SER A 72 -19.60 7.48 -34.58
N ASN A 73 -18.58 7.97 -35.28
CA ASN A 73 -18.25 7.63 -36.67
C ASN A 73 -17.01 6.74 -36.81
N LYS A 74 -16.54 6.12 -35.72
CA LYS A 74 -15.34 5.28 -35.70
C LYS A 74 -15.67 3.78 -35.75
N LYS A 75 -14.80 2.99 -36.36
CA LYS A 75 -14.73 1.53 -36.24
C LYS A 75 -14.05 1.13 -34.93
N GLU A 76 -14.25 -0.11 -34.53
CA GLU A 76 -13.75 -0.64 -33.24
C GLU A 76 -12.22 -0.46 -33.07
N ASN A 77 -11.45 -0.67 -34.12
CA ASN A 77 -9.98 -0.60 -34.11
C ASN A 77 -9.41 0.81 -34.37
N GLU A 78 -10.24 1.85 -34.47
CA GLU A 78 -9.77 3.22 -34.71
C GLU A 78 -9.53 3.95 -33.38
N GLU A 79 -8.44 4.73 -33.34
CA GLU A 79 -8.08 5.54 -32.16
C GLU A 79 -9.15 6.59 -31.86
N ILE A 80 -9.42 6.86 -30.59
CA ILE A 80 -10.43 7.84 -30.16
C ILE A 80 -9.95 9.27 -30.44
N PHE A 81 -8.65 9.54 -30.28
CA PHE A 81 -8.09 10.89 -30.30
C PHE A 81 -7.15 11.12 -31.50
N ASP A 82 -7.73 11.24 -32.69
CA ASP A 82 -6.96 11.41 -33.93
C ASP A 82 -6.00 12.61 -33.86
N GLY A 83 -4.75 12.38 -34.24
CA GLY A 83 -3.72 13.43 -34.30
C GLY A 83 -3.26 13.96 -32.93
N ILE A 84 -3.72 13.38 -31.81
CA ILE A 84 -3.30 13.77 -30.46
C ILE A 84 -2.37 12.71 -29.88
N SER A 85 -1.07 13.00 -29.91
CA SER A 85 -0.05 12.15 -29.29
C SER A 85 0.32 12.62 -27.88
N SER A 86 1.11 11.80 -27.18
CA SER A 86 1.71 12.17 -25.89
C SER A 86 2.51 13.47 -25.93
N ARG A 87 3.13 13.78 -27.09
CA ARG A 87 3.90 15.01 -27.31
C ARG A 87 2.98 16.23 -27.22
N HIS A 88 1.82 16.18 -27.88
CA HIS A 88 0.83 17.26 -27.83
C HIS A 88 0.31 17.47 -26.41
N VAL A 89 -0.02 16.39 -25.71
CA VAL A 89 -0.50 16.43 -24.32
C VAL A 89 0.55 17.05 -23.38
N ASN A 90 1.81 16.61 -23.46
CA ASN A 90 2.88 17.13 -22.59
C ASN A 90 3.28 18.56 -22.96
N ALA A 91 3.23 18.94 -24.24
CA ALA A 91 3.44 20.31 -24.66
C ALA A 91 2.37 21.24 -24.06
N TYR A 92 1.09 20.84 -24.13
CA TYR A 92 0.00 21.57 -23.49
C TYR A 92 0.19 21.71 -21.97
N TYR A 93 0.53 20.63 -21.27
CA TYR A 93 0.76 20.74 -19.82
C TYR A 93 1.94 21.66 -19.45
N SER A 94 2.97 21.69 -20.28
CA SER A 94 4.14 22.55 -20.06
C SER A 94 3.82 24.05 -20.21
N THR A 95 2.76 24.42 -20.93
CA THR A 95 2.32 25.83 -21.02
C THR A 95 1.63 26.31 -19.74
N ILE A 96 1.05 25.38 -18.96
CA ILE A 96 0.37 25.67 -17.70
C ILE A 96 1.38 25.79 -16.56
N VAL A 97 2.25 24.78 -16.42
CA VAL A 97 3.30 24.75 -15.39
C VAL A 97 4.58 24.21 -16.03
N LYS A 98 5.67 24.97 -15.88
CA LYS A 98 6.98 24.56 -16.39
C LYS A 98 7.40 23.22 -15.79
N GLY A 99 7.65 22.23 -16.65
CA GLY A 99 8.07 20.88 -16.26
C GLY A 99 6.92 19.91 -15.93
N LEU A 100 5.66 20.35 -16.03
CA LEU A 100 4.52 19.46 -15.88
C LEU A 100 4.39 18.52 -17.09
N SER A 101 4.19 17.24 -16.80
CA SER A 101 3.92 16.20 -17.81
C SER A 101 2.85 15.24 -17.29
N ALA A 102 2.28 14.43 -18.19
CA ALA A 102 1.26 13.45 -17.83
C ALA A 102 1.71 12.47 -16.72
N LYS A 103 3.02 12.14 -16.67
CA LYS A 103 3.60 11.27 -15.65
C LYS A 103 3.55 11.88 -14.25
N VAL A 104 3.61 13.21 -14.14
CA VAL A 104 3.59 13.93 -12.85
C VAL A 104 2.26 13.68 -12.13
N PHE A 105 1.13 13.67 -12.86
CA PHE A 105 -0.18 13.41 -12.26
C PHE A 105 -0.25 12.05 -11.54
N ARG A 106 0.31 10.98 -12.12
CA ARG A 106 0.32 9.67 -11.45
C ARG A 106 1.13 9.69 -10.15
N THR A 107 2.22 10.46 -10.12
CA THR A 107 3.07 10.62 -8.92
C THR A 107 2.35 11.44 -7.86
N TYR A 108 1.73 12.55 -8.26
CA TYR A 108 0.92 13.39 -7.38
C TYR A 108 -0.24 12.59 -6.78
N LEU A 109 -1.07 11.94 -7.60
CA LEU A 109 -2.23 11.19 -7.14
C LEU A 109 -1.87 10.02 -6.22
N ALA A 110 -0.83 9.25 -6.55
CA ALA A 110 -0.34 8.18 -5.67
C ALA A 110 0.15 8.71 -4.33
N SER A 111 0.88 9.83 -4.33
CA SER A 111 1.36 10.50 -3.13
C SER A 111 0.21 11.09 -2.31
N SER A 112 -0.79 11.70 -2.93
CA SER A 112 -2.01 12.22 -2.30
C SER A 112 -2.85 11.13 -1.65
N VAL A 113 -3.03 9.98 -2.29
CA VAL A 113 -3.75 8.85 -1.68
C VAL A 113 -3.04 8.36 -0.43
N VAL A 114 -1.72 8.17 -0.50
CA VAL A 114 -0.93 7.75 0.67
C VAL A 114 -1.02 8.80 1.76
N SER A 115 -0.78 10.07 1.41
CA SER A 115 -0.76 11.18 2.36
C SER A 115 -2.11 11.32 3.07
N LYS A 116 -3.22 11.24 2.32
CA LYS A 116 -4.58 11.24 2.86
C LYS A 116 -4.82 10.05 3.79
N ASN A 117 -4.51 8.82 3.34
CA ASN A 117 -4.72 7.62 4.15
C ASN A 117 -4.00 7.72 5.51
N LEU A 118 -2.74 8.19 5.49
CA LEU A 118 -1.94 8.37 6.70
C LEU A 118 -2.48 9.45 7.64
N ARG A 119 -3.06 10.54 7.12
CA ARG A 119 -3.72 11.59 7.94
C ARG A 119 -5.01 11.07 8.58
N ASP A 120 -5.81 10.32 7.84
CA ASP A 120 -7.12 9.84 8.30
C ASP A 120 -6.99 8.82 9.46
N HIS A 121 -5.77 8.34 9.75
CA HIS A 121 -5.45 7.36 10.80
C HIS A 121 -4.41 7.86 11.81
N ASP A 122 -4.46 9.14 12.19
CA ASP A 122 -3.54 9.75 13.17
C ASP A 122 -3.62 9.13 14.59
N ASN A 123 -4.61 8.29 14.89
CA ASN A 123 -4.77 7.60 16.18
C ASN A 123 -3.76 6.45 16.41
N ILE A 124 -2.83 6.22 15.49
CA ILE A 124 -1.87 5.10 15.54
C ILE A 124 -0.58 5.40 16.33
N LYS A 125 -0.38 6.63 16.81
CA LYS A 125 0.86 7.01 17.55
C LYS A 125 1.15 6.14 18.77
N SER A 126 0.12 5.74 19.51
CA SER A 126 0.23 4.87 20.70
C SER A 126 0.37 3.38 20.38
N GLU A 127 0.22 2.99 19.12
CA GLU A 127 0.27 1.58 18.71
C GLU A 127 1.72 1.08 18.57
N SER A 128 1.87 -0.24 18.42
CA SER A 128 3.15 -0.87 18.18
C SER A 128 3.78 -0.41 16.85
N ASP A 129 5.12 -0.41 16.77
CA ASP A 129 5.87 -0.16 15.52
C ASP A 129 5.34 -1.01 14.36
N MET A 130 4.87 -2.21 14.66
CA MET A 130 4.43 -3.21 13.70
C MET A 130 3.09 -2.81 13.07
N LYS A 131 2.17 -2.28 13.88
CA LYS A 131 0.92 -1.67 13.40
C LYS A 131 1.19 -0.42 12.59
N LYS A 132 2.09 0.46 13.05
CA LYS A 132 2.50 1.66 12.29
C LYS A 132 3.00 1.29 10.90
N LEU A 133 3.92 0.33 10.81
CA LEU A 133 4.45 -0.16 9.54
C LEU A 133 3.39 -0.86 8.68
N PHE A 134 2.47 -1.62 9.28
CA PHE A 134 1.36 -2.23 8.56
C PHE A 134 0.44 -1.18 7.93
N HIS A 135 0.14 -0.12 8.68
CA HIS A 135 -0.69 0.97 8.21
C HIS A 135 -0.04 1.70 7.02
N ALA A 136 1.25 2.06 7.13
CA ALA A 136 2.00 2.62 6.01
C ALA A 136 2.05 1.71 4.76
N LYS A 137 2.16 0.39 4.94
CA LYS A 137 2.10 -0.56 3.83
C LYS A 137 0.71 -0.67 3.21
N SER A 138 -0.34 -0.48 4.01
CA SER A 138 -1.72 -0.40 3.53
C SER A 138 -1.96 0.89 2.74
N ALA A 139 -1.45 2.04 3.20
CA ALA A 139 -1.47 3.29 2.43
C ALA A 139 -0.74 3.15 1.06
N ASN A 140 0.41 2.45 1.03
CA ASN A 140 1.09 2.14 -0.22
C ASN A 140 0.27 1.19 -1.13
N LEU A 141 -0.50 0.27 -0.55
CA LEU A 141 -1.42 -0.57 -1.33
C LEU A 141 -2.48 0.28 -2.03
N ASP A 142 -3.05 1.30 -1.38
CA ASP A 142 -4.02 2.19 -2.01
C ASP A 142 -3.41 2.92 -3.23
N ALA A 143 -2.16 3.38 -3.13
CA ALA A 143 -1.44 3.92 -4.28
C ALA A 143 -1.21 2.88 -5.39
N ALA A 144 -0.89 1.63 -5.04
CA ALA A 144 -0.73 0.55 -6.00
C ALA A 144 -2.05 0.19 -6.70
N ILE A 145 -3.18 0.24 -5.99
CA ILE A 145 -4.54 0.06 -6.52
C ILE A 145 -4.84 1.19 -7.49
N MET A 146 -4.72 2.45 -7.06
CA MET A 146 -4.98 3.62 -7.90
C MET A 146 -4.14 3.61 -9.19
N CYS A 147 -2.89 3.18 -9.12
CA CYS A 147 -2.01 3.11 -10.29
C CYS A 147 -2.13 1.81 -11.10
N ASN A 148 -3.07 0.92 -10.76
CA ASN A 148 -3.20 -0.42 -11.33
C ASN A 148 -1.86 -1.18 -11.42
N HIS A 149 -1.05 -1.15 -10.35
CA HIS A 149 0.23 -1.86 -10.29
C HIS A 149 0.00 -3.33 -9.97
N LYS A 150 -0.57 -4.07 -10.93
CA LYS A 150 -0.78 -5.51 -10.78
C LYS A 150 0.51 -6.30 -10.96
N ARG A 151 0.49 -7.53 -10.48
CA ARG A 151 1.52 -8.56 -10.74
C ARG A 151 0.85 -9.91 -10.94
N THR A 152 1.53 -10.79 -11.64
CA THR A 152 1.16 -12.20 -11.70
C THR A 152 1.19 -12.80 -10.30
N ILE A 153 0.10 -13.49 -9.94
CA ILE A 153 0.01 -14.21 -8.67
C ILE A 153 1.00 -15.39 -8.72
N PRO A 154 1.93 -15.52 -7.76
CA PRO A 154 2.84 -16.65 -7.72
C PRO A 154 2.09 -17.98 -7.66
N LYS A 155 2.56 -18.99 -8.40
CA LYS A 155 1.91 -20.33 -8.43
C LYS A 155 1.76 -20.97 -7.05
N ASN A 156 2.66 -20.67 -6.11
CA ASN A 156 2.66 -21.19 -4.75
C ASN A 156 2.00 -20.25 -3.72
N PHE A 157 1.28 -19.20 -4.16
CA PHE A 157 0.72 -18.19 -3.27
C PHE A 157 -0.18 -18.79 -2.19
N GLU A 158 -1.16 -19.61 -2.58
CA GLU A 158 -2.11 -20.21 -1.64
C GLU A 158 -1.42 -21.14 -0.64
N ALA A 159 -0.49 -21.98 -1.09
CA ALA A 159 0.29 -22.84 -0.21
C ALA A 159 1.15 -22.03 0.77
N SER A 160 1.77 -20.94 0.31
CA SER A 160 2.54 -20.05 1.19
C SER A 160 1.67 -19.30 2.18
N LEU A 161 0.46 -18.89 1.79
CA LEU A 161 -0.49 -18.21 2.66
C LEU A 161 -1.02 -19.17 3.72
N GLN A 162 -1.40 -20.39 3.32
CA GLN A 162 -1.86 -21.43 4.24
C GLN A 162 -0.79 -21.77 5.28
N LYS A 163 0.48 -21.91 4.87
CA LYS A 163 1.59 -22.12 5.81
C LYS A 163 1.71 -21.01 6.86
N LYS A 164 1.44 -19.74 6.51
CA LYS A 164 1.41 -18.63 7.47
C LYS A 164 0.23 -18.76 8.43
N LYS A 165 -0.97 -19.09 7.92
CA LYS A 165 -2.17 -19.34 8.73
C LYS A 165 -1.99 -20.50 9.70
N ASP A 166 -1.39 -21.60 9.26
CA ASP A 166 -1.08 -22.75 10.12
C ASP A 166 -0.05 -22.39 11.19
N THR A 167 0.95 -21.57 10.84
CA THR A 167 1.92 -21.05 11.81
C THR A 167 1.24 -20.19 12.87
N LEU A 168 0.32 -19.29 12.48
CA LEU A 168 -0.47 -18.50 13.41
C LEU A 168 -1.27 -19.40 14.36
N LYS A 169 -2.04 -20.35 13.81
CA LYS A 169 -2.86 -21.30 14.59
C LYS A 169 -2.03 -22.10 15.59
N ASN A 170 -0.82 -22.52 15.20
CA ASN A 170 0.09 -23.23 16.10
C ASN A 170 0.63 -22.31 17.21
N VAL A 171 0.92 -21.05 16.89
CA VAL A 171 1.35 -20.07 17.89
C VAL A 171 0.21 -19.76 18.86
N GLU A 172 -1.01 -19.51 18.40
CA GLU A 172 -2.18 -19.23 19.25
C GLU A 172 -2.47 -20.35 20.26
N LYS A 173 -2.28 -21.61 19.85
CA LYS A 173 -2.43 -22.77 20.74
C LYS A 173 -1.29 -22.93 21.73
N ALA A 174 -0.10 -22.43 21.41
CA ALA A 174 1.07 -22.60 22.25
C ALA A 174 0.98 -21.73 23.50
N ARG A 175 1.25 -22.30 24.67
CA ARG A 175 1.32 -21.56 25.94
C ARG A 175 2.73 -21.61 26.51
N PRO A 176 3.68 -20.80 26.01
CA PRO A 176 5.09 -20.86 26.41
C PRO A 176 5.35 -20.50 27.89
N TRP A 177 4.33 -20.04 28.62
CA TRP A 177 4.39 -19.74 30.05
C TRP A 177 3.88 -20.88 30.95
N GLU A 178 3.33 -21.97 30.42
CA GLU A 178 2.78 -23.08 31.24
C GLU A 178 3.78 -23.62 32.25
N LYS A 179 4.99 -23.97 31.81
CA LYS A 179 6.07 -24.42 32.72
C LYS A 179 6.37 -23.41 33.82
N SER A 180 6.25 -22.12 33.55
CA SER A 180 6.45 -21.06 34.54
C SER A 180 5.27 -20.94 35.50
N GLU A 181 4.03 -21.19 35.04
CA GLU A 181 2.84 -21.28 35.90
C GLU A 181 2.91 -22.50 36.84
N ASP A 182 3.42 -23.64 36.38
CA ASP A 182 3.65 -24.80 37.25
C ASP A 182 4.72 -24.52 38.31
N LEU A 183 5.81 -23.84 37.93
CA LEU A 183 6.84 -23.38 38.87
C LEU A 183 6.28 -22.38 39.87
N LEU A 184 5.35 -21.51 39.45
CA LEU A 184 4.68 -20.56 40.33
C LEU A 184 3.84 -21.31 41.38
N LYS A 185 3.00 -22.25 40.95
CA LYS A 185 2.18 -23.08 41.84
C LYS A 185 3.03 -23.82 42.88
N LYS A 186 4.13 -24.44 42.44
CA LYS A 186 5.09 -25.13 43.34
C LYS A 186 5.79 -24.17 44.31
N ALA A 187 6.06 -22.93 43.88
CA ALA A 187 6.65 -21.91 44.74
C ALA A 187 5.65 -21.38 45.77
N GLU A 188 4.37 -21.27 45.41
CA GLU A 188 3.28 -20.83 46.30
C GLU A 188 2.89 -21.91 47.33
N SER A 189 2.94 -23.19 46.97
CA SER A 189 2.58 -24.31 47.87
C SER A 189 3.67 -24.70 48.88
N LYS A 190 4.89 -24.17 48.75
CA LYS A 190 6.01 -24.53 49.63
C LYS A 190 5.85 -23.91 51.03
N ILE A 191 5.75 -24.74 52.06
CA ILE A 191 5.66 -24.27 53.46
C ILE A 191 7.04 -23.77 53.91
N THR A 192 7.11 -22.53 54.40
CA THR A 192 8.33 -21.90 54.92
C THR A 192 8.21 -21.61 56.42
N LYS A 193 9.22 -22.01 57.18
CA LYS A 193 9.17 -22.01 58.65
C LYS A 193 9.79 -20.76 59.29
N THR A 194 10.76 -20.13 58.62
CA THR A 194 11.44 -18.93 59.12
C THR A 194 11.05 -17.68 58.33
N GLU A 195 11.12 -16.50 58.95
CA GLU A 195 10.83 -15.22 58.29
C GLU A 195 11.73 -14.96 57.08
N LYS A 196 13.03 -15.26 57.20
CA LYS A 196 14.00 -15.14 56.10
C LYS A 196 13.63 -16.03 54.90
N GLN A 197 13.08 -17.23 55.13
CA GLN A 197 12.59 -18.12 54.07
C GLN A 197 11.30 -17.60 53.42
N LYS A 198 10.38 -17.01 54.21
CA LYS A 198 9.16 -16.38 53.70
C LYS A 198 9.49 -15.21 52.77
N GLU A 199 10.47 -14.38 53.13
CA GLU A 199 10.88 -13.23 52.31
C GLU A 199 11.53 -13.67 50.99
N GLN A 200 12.42 -14.66 51.03
CA GLN A 200 13.02 -15.25 49.81
C GLN A 200 11.96 -15.89 48.90
N GLN A 201 10.92 -16.51 49.46
CA GLN A 201 9.81 -17.09 48.71
C GLN A 201 8.98 -16.00 48.00
N LYS A 202 8.65 -14.90 48.69
CA LYS A 202 7.94 -13.76 48.09
C LYS A 202 8.69 -13.18 46.90
N GLU A 203 10.00 -12.94 47.06
CA GLU A 203 10.84 -12.41 45.97
C GLU A 203 10.94 -13.39 44.79
N ARG A 204 11.03 -14.70 45.05
CA ARG A 204 11.00 -15.72 43.98
C ARG A 204 9.66 -15.73 43.24
N ILE A 205 8.54 -15.67 43.95
CA ILE A 205 7.19 -15.61 43.37
C ILE A 205 7.06 -14.37 42.49
N LYS A 206 7.49 -13.20 42.98
CA LYS A 206 7.49 -11.94 42.23
C LYS A 206 8.29 -12.05 40.93
N LYS A 207 9.48 -12.65 40.97
CA LYS A 207 10.31 -12.90 39.78
C LYS A 207 9.61 -13.80 38.76
N ILE A 208 8.97 -14.89 39.21
CA ILE A 208 8.24 -15.82 38.33
C ILE A 208 7.01 -15.13 37.71
N LYS A 209 6.22 -14.38 38.49
CA LYS A 209 5.07 -13.60 38.00
C LYS A 209 5.49 -12.61 36.92
N ASN A 210 6.58 -11.88 37.15
CA ASN A 210 7.14 -10.96 36.14
C ASN A 210 7.60 -11.68 34.87
N MET A 211 8.19 -12.87 34.99
CA MET A 211 8.59 -13.69 33.84
C MET A 211 7.38 -14.15 33.03
N ILE A 212 6.32 -14.63 33.68
CA ILE A 212 5.07 -15.03 33.03
C ILE A 212 4.45 -13.85 32.29
N ARG A 213 4.34 -12.68 32.95
CA ARG A 213 3.81 -11.46 32.34
C ARG A 213 4.59 -11.09 31.07
N LYS A 214 5.93 -11.05 31.14
CA LYS A 214 6.79 -10.77 29.97
C LYS A 214 6.60 -11.79 28.83
N ARG A 215 6.44 -13.08 29.16
CA ARG A 215 6.19 -14.12 28.14
C ARG A 215 4.83 -13.97 27.47
N LYS A 216 3.78 -13.66 28.25
CA LYS A 216 2.42 -13.42 27.72
C LYS A 216 2.40 -12.21 26.77
N VAL A 217 3.03 -11.10 27.15
CA VAL A 217 3.15 -9.90 26.30
C VAL A 217 3.88 -10.21 24.99
N LYS A 218 5.08 -10.81 25.04
CA LYS A 218 5.84 -11.18 23.84
C LYS A 218 5.09 -12.15 22.92
N HIS A 219 4.28 -13.03 23.51
CA HIS A 219 3.48 -13.97 22.76
C HIS A 219 2.32 -13.27 22.04
N ALA A 220 1.61 -12.35 22.70
CA ALA A 220 0.58 -11.53 22.08
C ALA A 220 1.14 -10.67 20.93
N GLU A 221 2.30 -10.03 21.12
CA GLU A 221 3.00 -9.29 20.05
C GLU A 221 3.35 -10.17 18.84
N ARG A 222 3.73 -11.43 19.10
CA ARG A 222 4.02 -12.40 18.03
C ARG A 222 2.77 -12.82 17.26
N ILE A 223 1.63 -12.97 17.94
CA ILE A 223 0.34 -13.26 17.30
C ILE A 223 -0.06 -12.07 16.41
N GLU A 224 -0.06 -10.85 16.97
CA GLU A 224 -0.39 -9.62 16.24
C GLU A 224 0.48 -9.46 14.99
N LYS A 225 1.80 -9.73 15.10
CA LYS A 225 2.71 -9.74 13.94
C LYS A 225 2.20 -10.64 12.81
N LEU A 226 1.87 -11.88 13.15
CA LEU A 226 1.51 -12.90 12.18
C LEU A 226 0.17 -12.56 11.53
N GLU A 227 -0.80 -12.09 12.31
CA GLU A 227 -2.10 -11.62 11.82
C GLU A 227 -1.93 -10.48 10.81
N LEU A 228 -1.18 -9.42 11.16
CA LEU A 228 -0.92 -8.29 10.27
C LEU A 228 -0.17 -8.73 9.00
N GLN A 229 0.78 -9.67 9.11
CA GLN A 229 1.50 -10.21 7.96
C GLN A 229 0.61 -11.03 7.03
N ILE A 230 -0.30 -11.84 7.57
CA ILE A 230 -1.29 -12.60 6.80
C ILE A 230 -2.22 -11.63 6.08
N ASN A 231 -2.79 -10.66 6.81
CA ASN A 231 -3.69 -9.65 6.25
C ASN A 231 -3.03 -8.88 5.09
N LEU A 232 -1.79 -8.42 5.28
CA LEU A 232 -1.06 -7.73 4.22
C LEU A 232 -0.79 -8.65 3.02
N THR A 233 -0.46 -9.92 3.25
CA THR A 233 -0.22 -10.89 2.17
C THR A 233 -1.48 -11.10 1.34
N GLU A 234 -2.64 -11.22 1.98
CA GLU A 234 -3.93 -11.38 1.31
C GLU A 234 -4.31 -10.14 0.51
N LYS A 235 -4.24 -8.95 1.12
CA LYS A 235 -4.58 -7.69 0.46
C LYS A 235 -3.64 -7.33 -0.70
N THR A 236 -2.39 -7.79 -0.65
CA THR A 236 -1.37 -7.50 -1.69
C THR A 236 -1.18 -8.67 -2.66
N ARG A 237 -2.12 -9.61 -2.71
CA ARG A 237 -2.06 -10.85 -3.52
C ARG A 237 -1.53 -10.59 -4.94
N ASP A 238 -2.23 -9.74 -5.67
CA ASP A 238 -1.99 -9.43 -7.08
C ASP A 238 -1.47 -8.00 -7.30
N TYR A 239 -1.00 -7.31 -6.25
CA TYR A 239 -0.44 -5.95 -6.34
C TYR A 239 1.07 -5.89 -6.09
N ASN A 240 1.76 -5.05 -6.86
CA ASN A 240 3.19 -4.77 -6.73
C ASN A 240 3.44 -3.44 -6.00
N LEU A 241 3.61 -3.55 -4.68
CA LEU A 241 3.91 -2.41 -3.81
C LEU A 241 5.29 -1.78 -4.06
N GLY A 242 6.22 -2.51 -4.69
CA GLY A 242 7.55 -2.00 -4.97
C GLY A 242 7.57 -0.96 -6.09
N THR A 243 6.64 -1.07 -7.04
CA THR A 243 6.54 -0.13 -8.16
C THR A 243 6.03 1.24 -7.71
N SER A 244 4.96 1.27 -6.91
CA SER A 244 4.44 2.52 -6.30
C SER A 244 5.49 3.17 -5.40
N LEU A 245 6.07 2.40 -4.47
CA LEU A 245 7.04 2.89 -3.50
C LEU A 245 8.33 3.45 -4.14
N ARG A 246 8.78 2.84 -5.25
CA ARG A 246 10.02 3.25 -5.92
C ARG A 246 9.85 4.51 -6.77
N ASN A 247 8.70 4.68 -7.42
CA ASN A 247 8.58 5.57 -8.58
C ASN A 247 7.46 6.61 -8.50
N TYR A 248 6.46 6.40 -7.63
CA TYR A 248 5.22 7.19 -7.66
C TYR A 248 4.86 7.82 -6.32
N ILE A 249 5.47 7.38 -5.22
CA ILE A 249 5.26 7.96 -3.90
C ILE A 249 6.48 8.79 -3.54
N ASP A 250 6.26 10.04 -3.12
CA ASP A 250 7.33 10.84 -2.53
C ASP A 250 7.79 10.21 -1.20
N PRO A 251 9.07 9.78 -1.09
CA PRO A 251 9.58 9.14 0.12
C PRO A 251 9.57 10.05 1.36
N ARG A 252 9.50 11.38 1.19
CA ARG A 252 9.35 12.36 2.28
C ARG A 252 8.07 12.14 3.07
N ILE A 253 7.01 11.66 2.43
CA ILE A 253 5.72 11.35 3.07
C ILE A 253 5.94 10.28 4.15
N PHE A 254 6.52 9.15 3.78
CA PHE A 254 6.75 8.07 4.74
C PHE A 254 7.77 8.46 5.80
N LYS A 255 8.87 9.12 5.43
CA LYS A 255 9.88 9.55 6.40
C LYS A 255 9.28 10.49 7.45
N THR A 256 8.63 11.56 7.03
CA THR A 256 8.11 12.57 7.97
C THR A 256 6.96 12.01 8.80
N TRP A 257 6.10 11.17 8.22
CA TRP A 257 5.06 10.48 8.96
C TRP A 257 5.61 9.51 10.01
N THR A 258 6.60 8.68 9.66
CA THR A 258 7.18 7.75 10.64
C THR A 258 7.90 8.47 11.75
N ASP A 259 8.60 9.59 11.47
CA ASP A 259 9.22 10.41 12.52
C ASP A 259 8.15 10.93 13.51
N GLU A 260 7.02 11.40 12.98
CA GLU A 260 5.89 11.92 13.77
C GLU A 260 5.22 10.84 14.64
N VAL A 261 5.15 9.60 14.16
CA VAL A 261 4.58 8.47 14.91
C VAL A 261 5.62 7.65 15.68
N GLY A 262 6.90 8.02 15.64
CA GLY A 262 7.99 7.31 16.32
C GLY A 262 8.25 5.91 15.75
N ALA A 263 8.14 5.73 14.44
CA ALA A 263 8.49 4.52 13.72
C ALA A 263 9.73 4.74 12.82
N ASP A 264 10.26 3.65 12.27
CA ASP A 264 11.43 3.69 11.40
C ASP A 264 11.02 3.52 9.92
N TRP A 265 11.20 4.57 9.12
CA TRP A 265 10.87 4.56 7.69
C TRP A 265 11.67 3.52 6.92
N GLU A 266 12.92 3.22 7.30
CA GLU A 266 13.77 2.31 6.56
C GLU A 266 13.15 0.91 6.47
N LYS A 267 12.37 0.51 7.50
CA LYS A 267 11.64 -0.78 7.53
C LYS A 267 10.52 -0.90 6.48
N LEU A 268 10.12 0.20 5.84
CA LEU A 268 9.19 0.19 4.71
C LEU A 268 9.88 -0.15 3.39
N TYR A 269 11.19 0.14 3.29
CA TYR A 269 11.96 0.05 2.07
C TYR A 269 12.88 -1.17 2.07
N THR A 270 13.09 -1.75 0.88
CA THR A 270 14.17 -2.73 0.71
C THR A 270 15.52 -2.02 0.77
N SER A 271 16.61 -2.74 1.05
CA SER A 271 17.96 -2.14 1.13
C SER A 271 18.36 -1.37 -0.14
N ALA A 272 17.91 -1.83 -1.32
CA ALA A 272 18.13 -1.10 -2.57
C ALA A 272 17.37 0.24 -2.62
N LEU A 273 16.14 0.28 -2.09
CA LEU A 273 15.35 1.52 -2.02
C LEU A 273 15.84 2.47 -0.93
N GLN A 274 16.31 1.96 0.20
CA GLN A 274 16.98 2.77 1.22
C GLN A 274 18.18 3.52 0.62
N LYS A 275 19.02 2.83 -0.17
CA LYS A 275 20.13 3.47 -0.90
C LYS A 275 19.65 4.52 -1.90
N LYS A 276 18.60 4.23 -2.68
CA LYS A 276 18.02 5.19 -3.64
C LYS A 276 17.52 6.47 -2.94
N PHE A 277 16.94 6.32 -1.75
CA PHE A 277 16.32 7.40 -0.99
C PHE A 277 17.17 7.87 0.19
N LEU A 278 18.49 7.63 0.16
CA LEU A 278 19.38 8.00 1.26
C LEU A 278 19.31 9.50 1.57
N TRP A 279 19.14 10.34 0.55
CA TRP A 279 18.97 11.79 0.66
C TRP A 279 17.78 12.23 1.52
N VAL A 280 16.80 11.35 1.75
CA VAL A 280 15.60 11.62 2.55
C VAL A 280 15.90 11.63 4.05
N LYS A 281 16.98 10.97 4.46
CA LYS A 281 17.40 10.86 5.86
C LYS A 281 17.68 12.22 6.50
N ASP A 282 18.25 13.15 5.73
CA ASP A 282 18.70 14.45 6.22
C ASP A 282 17.60 15.53 6.15
N ILE A 283 16.39 15.17 5.73
CA ILE A 283 15.26 16.10 5.64
C ILE A 283 14.76 16.43 7.05
N ASN A 284 14.47 17.71 7.32
CA ASN A 284 13.94 18.16 8.62
C ASN A 284 12.52 18.74 8.54
N SER A 285 11.78 18.42 7.47
CA SER A 285 10.40 18.86 7.27
C SER A 285 9.46 18.18 8.27
N LYS A 286 8.42 18.89 8.71
CA LYS A 286 7.36 18.33 9.57
C LYS A 286 6.33 17.58 8.75
N TRP A 287 5.75 16.51 9.32
CA TRP A 287 4.63 15.78 8.68
C TRP A 287 3.50 16.72 8.30
N SER A 288 3.11 17.63 9.19
CA SER A 288 2.04 18.61 8.97
C SER A 288 2.27 19.61 7.82
N GLN A 289 3.51 19.73 7.34
CA GLN A 289 3.87 20.53 6.17
C GLN A 289 3.82 19.67 4.91
N VAL A 290 4.57 18.56 4.90
CA VAL A 290 4.64 17.64 3.75
C VAL A 290 3.26 17.09 3.41
N SER A 291 2.44 16.76 4.42
CA SER A 291 1.12 16.22 4.18
C SER A 291 0.23 17.20 3.40
N LYS A 292 0.37 18.52 3.61
CA LYS A 292 -0.45 19.54 2.94
C LYS A 292 -0.06 19.80 1.49
N GLU A 293 1.12 19.35 1.07
CA GLU A 293 1.54 19.39 -0.34
C GLU A 293 0.71 18.40 -1.21
N TYR A 294 -0.04 17.48 -0.57
CA TYR A 294 -0.71 16.34 -1.20
C TYR A 294 -2.14 16.06 -0.70
#